data_AF-A0A9W6RXE6-F1
#
_entry.id   AF-A0A9W6RXE6-F1
#
_cell.length_a   1.000
_cell.length_b   1.000
_cell.length_c   1.000
_cell.angle_alpha   90.00
_cell.angle_beta   90.00
_cell.angle_gamma   90.00
#
_symmetry.space_group_name_H-M   'P 1'
#
loop_
_entity.id
_entity.type
_entity.pdbx_description
1 polymer ?
#
loop_
_entity_poly.entity_id
_entity_poly.type
_entity_poly.pdbx_seq_one_letter_code
_entity_poly.pdbx_strand_id
1 'polypeptide(L)'
;MSQTAVRNLGPATALACRECGESYDLGPRYACEQCFGPLEVTYDYSRVSRERIEAGPRNIWRYRDLLPVPSNVADTPNTEPGFTRLVRADNLAEALGVRTLWVKDDSGNPTHSFKDRVVGVALAAARELGFKVLACPSTGNLANAVAAAAARAGIRSAVFVPSNLEQQKIVTTAVYGGTFVTVDGNYDDVNRLASEIAGEQDDWAFVNVNVRPYYAEGSKTIGYEVAEQLGWRLPDQIVVPIASGSQLTKIDKAFQELIKLGLVEDKPYKVFGAQATGCSPVAAAFKAGHDVVRPVKPDTIAKSLAIGNPADGPYVLDAVRRTGGAIEDVSDDEVVDSIALLARTEGIFGETAGGVTLGSLRKLLASGALDPGAETVFINSGDGLKTLDAVAPIAKPSANIAPTFDAFRKAGLV
;
A
#
# COMPACT_ATOMS: atom_id res chain seq x y z
N MET A 1 21.55 -21.35 -24.15
CA MET A 1 22.59 -20.77 -23.28
C MET A 1 23.10 -19.50 -23.92
N SER A 2 22.48 -18.36 -23.60
CA SER A 2 22.95 -17.03 -23.99
C SER A 2 23.22 -16.28 -22.70
N GLN A 3 24.39 -15.65 -22.63
CA GLN A 3 24.98 -15.01 -21.45
C GLN A 3 23.94 -14.21 -20.65
N THR A 4 23.75 -14.59 -19.39
CA THR A 4 22.99 -13.81 -18.40
C THR A 4 23.74 -12.49 -18.20
N ALA A 5 23.36 -11.47 -18.96
CA ALA A 5 23.76 -10.10 -18.66
C ALA A 5 23.43 -9.85 -17.18
N VAL A 6 24.43 -9.43 -16.40
CA VAL A 6 24.24 -9.09 -15.00
C VAL A 6 23.14 -8.04 -14.93
N ARG A 7 21.96 -8.43 -14.44
CA ARG A 7 20.80 -7.56 -14.32
C ARG A 7 21.12 -6.48 -13.29
N ASN A 8 21.05 -5.20 -13.67
CA ASN A 8 21.37 -4.10 -12.76
C ASN A 8 20.17 -3.84 -11.85
N LEU A 9 19.92 -4.73 -10.89
CA LEU A 9 18.89 -4.57 -9.85
C LEU A 9 19.50 -4.06 -8.53
N GLY A 10 20.61 -3.31 -8.65
CA GLY A 10 21.29 -2.67 -7.53
C GLY A 10 21.75 -3.67 -6.46
N PRO A 11 21.35 -3.50 -5.19
CA PRO A 11 21.77 -4.34 -4.07
C PRO A 11 21.09 -5.72 -4.03
N ALA A 12 20.12 -6.00 -4.90
CA ALA A 12 19.44 -7.29 -4.93
C ALA A 12 20.42 -8.41 -5.34
N THR A 13 20.41 -9.53 -4.62
CA THR A 13 21.33 -10.66 -4.86
C THR A 13 20.64 -11.89 -5.41
N ALA A 14 19.47 -12.26 -4.89
CA ALA A 14 18.71 -13.44 -5.28
C ALA A 14 17.24 -13.32 -4.85
N LEU A 15 16.38 -14.20 -5.36
CA LEU A 15 15.06 -14.47 -4.79
C LEU A 15 15.17 -15.66 -3.83
N ALA A 16 14.52 -15.59 -2.68
CA ALA A 16 14.48 -16.68 -1.70
C ALA A 16 13.03 -17.01 -1.33
N CYS A 17 12.71 -18.30 -1.20
CA CYS A 17 11.40 -18.72 -0.70
C CYS A 17 11.26 -18.43 0.78
N ARG A 18 10.15 -17.82 1.17
CA ARG A 18 9.85 -17.50 2.59
C ARG A 18 9.55 -18.73 3.44
N GLU A 19 9.21 -19.86 2.82
CA GLU A 19 8.86 -21.10 3.51
C GLU A 19 10.05 -22.06 3.63
N CYS A 20 10.64 -22.47 2.50
CA CYS A 20 11.69 -23.48 2.49
C CYS A 20 13.12 -22.92 2.38
N GLY A 21 13.28 -21.62 2.14
CA GLY A 21 14.59 -20.97 1.98
C GLY A 21 15.29 -21.22 0.63
N GLU A 22 14.66 -21.95 -0.29
CA GLU A 22 15.22 -22.22 -1.62
C GLU A 22 15.56 -20.91 -2.35
N SER A 23 16.73 -20.87 -2.98
CA SER A 23 17.28 -19.68 -3.63
C SER A 23 17.21 -19.78 -5.14
N TYR A 24 16.85 -18.68 -5.78
CA TYR A 24 16.74 -18.54 -7.22
C TYR A 24 17.45 -17.29 -7.69
N ASP A 25 18.01 -17.34 -8.90
CA ASP A 25 18.50 -16.14 -9.57
C ASP A 25 17.38 -15.10 -9.68
N LEU A 26 17.76 -13.82 -9.61
CA LEU A 26 16.84 -12.72 -9.87
C LEU A 26 16.23 -12.90 -11.25
N GLY A 27 14.90 -13.01 -11.32
CA GLY A 27 14.14 -13.15 -12.56
C GLY A 27 12.65 -12.96 -12.34
N PRO A 28 11.82 -13.17 -13.38
CA PRO A 28 10.37 -13.01 -13.31
C PRO A 28 9.71 -14.24 -12.67
N ARG A 29 10.10 -14.55 -11.44
CA ARG A 29 9.61 -15.68 -10.64
C ARG A 29 8.86 -15.14 -9.44
N TYR A 30 7.71 -15.72 -9.11
CA TYR A 30 6.85 -15.22 -8.03
C TYR A 30 6.47 -16.29 -6.99
N ALA A 31 6.62 -17.56 -7.34
CA ALA A 31 6.38 -18.70 -6.46
C ALA A 31 7.58 -19.66 -6.52
N CYS A 32 7.85 -20.32 -5.40
CA CYS A 32 8.86 -21.35 -5.29
C CYS A 32 8.41 -22.62 -6.02
N GLU A 33 9.30 -23.19 -6.83
CA GLU A 33 9.03 -24.45 -7.57
C GLU A 33 9.02 -25.69 -6.66
N GLN A 34 9.60 -25.60 -5.45
CA GLN A 34 9.70 -26.72 -4.51
C GLN A 34 8.47 -26.85 -3.61
N CYS A 35 7.95 -25.72 -3.11
CA CYS A 35 6.87 -25.72 -2.11
C CYS A 35 5.73 -24.75 -2.41
N PHE A 36 5.75 -24.06 -3.56
CA PHE A 36 4.78 -23.04 -3.98
C PHE A 36 4.66 -21.82 -3.04
N GLY A 37 5.57 -21.70 -2.08
CA GLY A 37 5.65 -20.53 -1.19
C GLY A 37 6.07 -19.27 -1.94
N PRO A 38 5.72 -18.08 -1.44
CA PRO A 38 6.08 -16.81 -2.07
C PRO A 38 7.59 -16.57 -2.02
N LEU A 39 8.09 -15.93 -3.08
CA LEU A 39 9.49 -15.50 -3.17
C LEU A 39 9.66 -14.07 -2.66
N GLU A 40 10.83 -13.80 -2.10
CA GLU A 40 11.24 -12.51 -1.58
C GLU A 40 12.65 -12.14 -2.03
N VAL A 41 12.90 -10.85 -2.26
CA VAL A 41 14.23 -10.38 -2.67
C VAL A 41 15.18 -10.38 -1.47
N THR A 42 16.37 -10.93 -1.69
CA THR A 42 17.54 -10.87 -0.79
C THR A 42 18.53 -9.81 -1.27
N TYR A 43 19.34 -9.29 -0.35
CA TYR A 43 20.15 -8.10 -0.57
C TYR A 43 21.57 -8.21 -0.01
N ASP A 44 22.49 -7.52 -0.69
CA ASP A 44 23.75 -7.03 -0.12
C ASP A 44 23.63 -5.53 0.20
N TYR A 45 23.59 -5.18 1.49
CA TYR A 45 23.43 -3.81 1.96
C TYR A 45 24.77 -3.06 2.17
N SER A 46 25.86 -3.49 1.53
CA SER A 46 27.23 -2.99 1.78
C SER A 46 27.45 -1.47 1.62
N ARG A 47 26.48 -0.69 1.11
CA ARG A 47 26.65 0.75 0.79
C ARG A 47 25.59 1.68 1.42
N VAL A 48 24.84 1.24 2.42
CA VAL A 48 23.75 2.03 3.01
C VAL A 48 24.25 2.91 4.17
N SER A 49 23.90 4.18 4.16
CA SER A 49 24.12 5.14 5.26
C SER A 49 23.03 6.20 5.27
N ARG A 50 22.81 6.87 6.42
CA ARG A 50 21.81 7.93 6.54
C ARG A 50 22.14 9.10 5.61
N GLU A 51 23.40 9.50 5.56
CA GLU A 51 23.90 10.61 4.74
C GLU A 51 23.64 10.38 3.25
N ARG A 52 23.83 9.15 2.78
CA ARG A 52 23.59 8.78 1.39
C ARG A 52 22.10 8.75 1.04
N ILE A 53 21.25 8.32 1.97
CA ILE A 53 19.80 8.36 1.81
C ILE A 53 19.32 9.82 1.78
N GLU A 54 19.75 10.64 2.75
CA GLU A 54 19.35 12.05 2.86
C GLU A 54 19.78 12.90 1.67
N ALA A 55 20.94 12.61 1.08
CA ALA A 55 21.43 13.25 -0.15
C ALA A 55 20.62 12.88 -1.41
N GLY A 56 19.78 11.84 -1.33
CA GLY A 56 18.92 11.42 -2.43
C GLY A 56 17.72 12.36 -2.66
N PRO A 57 17.05 12.23 -3.82
CA PRO A 57 15.87 13.05 -4.17
C PRO A 57 14.74 12.86 -3.15
N ARG A 58 13.80 13.81 -3.08
CA ARG A 58 12.62 13.73 -2.18
C ARG A 58 11.52 12.82 -2.76
N ASN A 59 11.85 11.54 -2.98
CA ASN A 59 10.96 10.47 -3.44
C ASN A 59 11.56 9.11 -3.04
N ILE A 60 10.94 7.98 -3.39
CA ILE A 60 11.41 6.65 -2.99
C ILE A 60 12.82 6.28 -3.47
N TRP A 61 13.36 6.96 -4.49
CA TRP A 61 14.68 6.63 -5.06
C TRP A 61 15.86 7.02 -4.16
N ARG A 62 15.59 7.79 -3.10
CA ARG A 62 16.56 7.99 -2.02
C ARG A 62 16.90 6.71 -1.27
N TYR A 63 16.01 5.73 -1.28
CA TYR A 63 16.21 4.39 -0.70
C TYR A 63 16.68 3.36 -1.72
N ARG A 64 17.19 3.75 -2.90
CA ARG A 64 17.60 2.80 -3.96
C ARG A 64 18.59 1.73 -3.51
N ASP A 65 19.47 2.03 -2.55
CA ASP A 65 20.42 1.06 -2.00
C ASP A 65 19.77 0.05 -1.02
N LEU A 66 18.45 0.16 -0.80
CA LEU A 66 17.59 -0.76 -0.03
C LEU A 66 16.50 -1.42 -0.90
N LEU A 67 16.49 -1.16 -2.20
CA LEU A 67 15.44 -1.56 -3.15
C LEU A 67 16.04 -2.34 -4.32
N PRO A 68 15.27 -3.22 -4.98
CA PRO A 68 15.77 -4.05 -6.06
C PRO A 68 15.67 -3.32 -7.40
N VAL A 69 16.39 -2.21 -7.53
CA VAL A 69 16.30 -1.28 -8.65
C VAL A 69 17.68 -0.86 -9.14
N PRO A 70 17.81 -0.42 -10.41
CA PRO A 70 19.06 0.12 -10.92
C PRO A 70 19.60 1.27 -10.08
N SER A 71 20.93 1.36 -9.99
CA SER A 71 21.60 2.48 -9.32
C SER A 71 21.30 3.85 -9.94
N ASN A 72 20.95 3.89 -11.23
CA ASN A 72 20.55 5.05 -12.01
C ASN A 72 19.02 5.18 -12.18
N VAL A 73 18.21 4.50 -11.36
CA VAL A 73 16.73 4.49 -11.50
C VAL A 73 16.12 5.90 -11.56
N ALA A 74 16.69 6.83 -10.79
CA ALA A 74 16.24 8.23 -10.75
C ALA A 74 16.45 8.98 -12.06
N ASP A 75 17.41 8.56 -12.90
CA ASP A 75 17.72 9.20 -14.20
C ASP A 75 16.80 8.71 -15.32
N THR A 76 16.03 7.64 -15.09
CA THR A 76 15.10 7.09 -16.07
C THR A 76 13.72 7.73 -15.96
N PRO A 77 12.94 7.89 -17.05
CA PRO A 77 11.59 8.46 -16.96
C PRO A 77 10.72 7.66 -15.99
N ASN A 78 10.24 8.32 -14.93
CA ASN A 78 9.44 7.76 -13.85
C ASN A 78 8.51 8.83 -13.24
N THR A 79 7.62 8.43 -12.33
CA THR A 79 6.61 9.29 -11.69
C THR A 79 7.06 9.89 -10.35
N GLU A 80 8.26 9.54 -9.88
CA GLU A 80 8.87 10.06 -8.65
C GLU A 80 7.99 9.91 -7.39
N PRO A 81 7.46 8.70 -7.09
CA PRO A 81 6.51 8.53 -6.00
C PRO A 81 7.17 8.59 -4.62
N GLY A 82 6.34 8.76 -3.59
CA GLY A 82 6.78 8.72 -2.19
C GLY A 82 7.33 10.03 -1.66
N PHE A 83 8.09 9.92 -0.58
CA PHE A 83 8.44 10.99 0.35
C PHE A 83 7.25 11.87 0.75
N THR A 84 6.09 11.23 0.90
CA THR A 84 4.83 11.87 1.26
C THR A 84 4.84 12.37 2.70
N ARG A 85 3.89 13.23 3.04
CA ARG A 85 3.87 13.88 4.35
C ARG A 85 3.67 12.85 5.48
N LEU A 86 4.44 13.03 6.55
CA LEU A 86 4.12 12.50 7.87
C LEU A 86 3.53 13.67 8.67
N VAL A 87 2.20 13.69 8.78
CA VAL A 87 1.46 14.81 9.37
C VAL A 87 1.26 14.53 10.85
N ARG A 88 1.66 15.48 11.72
CA ARG A 88 1.31 15.42 13.13
C ARG A 88 -0.18 15.75 13.29
N ALA A 89 -0.93 14.87 13.92
CA ALA A 89 -2.39 14.93 13.97
C ALA A 89 -2.89 15.36 15.36
N ASP A 90 -2.59 16.61 15.75
CA ASP A 90 -2.82 17.07 17.13
C ASP A 90 -4.32 17.17 17.48
N ASN A 91 -5.19 17.60 16.55
CA ASN A 91 -6.63 17.72 16.79
C ASN A 91 -7.31 16.34 16.91
N LEU A 92 -6.88 15.40 16.07
CA LEU A 92 -7.33 14.02 16.10
C LEU A 92 -6.80 13.30 17.34
N ALA A 93 -5.55 13.58 17.74
CA ALA A 93 -4.98 13.07 18.97
C ALA A 93 -5.80 13.53 20.18
N GLU A 94 -6.15 14.82 20.25
CA GLU A 94 -7.05 15.35 21.29
C GLU A 94 -8.42 14.67 21.27
N ALA A 95 -9.05 14.57 20.09
CA ALA A 95 -10.36 13.94 19.92
C ALA A 95 -10.39 12.45 20.33
N LEU A 96 -9.25 11.77 20.25
CA LEU A 96 -9.11 10.34 20.58
C LEU A 96 -8.46 10.08 21.95
N GLY A 97 -8.00 11.11 22.66
CA GLY A 97 -7.26 10.97 23.92
C GLY A 97 -5.89 10.30 23.76
N VAL A 98 -5.22 10.50 22.62
CA VAL A 98 -3.88 9.94 22.32
C VAL A 98 -2.82 11.01 22.56
N ARG A 99 -1.66 10.64 23.14
CA ARG A 99 -0.58 11.59 23.43
C ARG A 99 0.12 12.11 22.18
N THR A 100 0.40 11.25 21.22
CA THR A 100 1.14 11.61 20.00
C THR A 100 0.69 10.73 18.86
N LEU A 101 0.07 11.36 17.85
CA LEU A 101 -0.48 10.69 16.68
C LEU A 101 0.07 11.32 15.40
N TRP A 102 0.43 10.46 14.45
CA TRP A 102 0.89 10.85 13.13
C TRP A 102 0.07 10.15 12.04
N VAL A 103 -0.20 10.86 10.96
CA VAL A 103 -0.75 10.29 9.71
C VAL A 103 0.36 10.19 8.69
N LYS A 104 0.68 8.98 8.24
CA LYS A 104 1.48 8.81 7.02
C LYS A 104 0.54 8.91 5.82
N ASP A 105 0.55 10.07 5.16
CA ASP A 105 -0.48 10.47 4.19
C ASP A 105 -0.02 10.26 2.74
N ASP A 106 -0.39 9.13 2.16
CA ASP A 106 -0.05 8.75 0.78
C ASP A 106 -1.02 9.29 -0.29
N SER A 107 -1.98 10.14 0.09
CA SER A 107 -2.89 10.86 -0.85
C SER A 107 -2.13 11.79 -1.81
N GLY A 108 -0.94 12.25 -1.41
CA GLY A 108 -0.09 13.14 -2.21
C GLY A 108 0.81 12.44 -3.25
N ASN A 109 0.70 11.13 -3.43
CA ASN A 109 1.42 10.43 -4.50
C ASN A 109 0.90 10.83 -5.90
N PRO A 110 1.66 10.58 -6.99
CA PRO A 110 1.31 11.00 -8.36
C PRO A 110 -0.08 10.58 -8.86
N THR A 111 -0.53 9.39 -8.49
CA THR A 111 -1.89 8.90 -8.76
C THR A 111 -2.72 8.80 -7.48
N HIS A 112 -2.38 9.60 -6.47
CA HIS A 112 -3.15 9.76 -5.23
C HIS A 112 -3.31 8.49 -4.39
N SER A 113 -2.33 7.57 -4.43
CA SER A 113 -2.30 6.42 -3.54
C SER A 113 -0.90 5.83 -3.38
N PHE A 114 -0.69 5.02 -2.35
CA PHE A 114 0.58 4.31 -2.14
C PHE A 114 0.97 3.37 -3.28
N LYS A 115 0.04 3.02 -4.19
CA LYS A 115 0.29 2.11 -5.31
C LYS A 115 1.38 2.61 -6.25
N ASP A 116 1.60 3.93 -6.31
CA ASP A 116 2.69 4.47 -7.11
C ASP A 116 4.06 3.99 -6.63
N ARG A 117 4.25 3.74 -5.32
CA ARG A 117 5.52 3.26 -4.75
C ARG A 117 5.86 1.86 -5.27
N VAL A 118 4.91 0.94 -5.13
CA VAL A 118 5.06 -0.47 -5.51
C VAL A 118 5.14 -0.64 -7.02
N VAL A 119 4.38 0.16 -7.78
CA VAL A 119 4.45 0.17 -9.24
C VAL A 119 5.76 0.78 -9.73
N GLY A 120 6.28 1.82 -9.08
CA GLY A 120 7.58 2.41 -9.42
C GLY A 120 8.70 1.36 -9.35
N VAL A 121 8.77 0.61 -8.24
CA VAL A 121 9.77 -0.47 -8.08
C VAL A 121 9.54 -1.60 -9.09
N ALA A 122 8.28 -1.99 -9.31
CA ALA A 122 7.96 -3.02 -10.30
C ALA A 122 8.36 -2.63 -11.72
N LEU A 123 8.12 -1.37 -12.12
CA LEU A 123 8.51 -0.84 -13.43
C LEU A 123 10.03 -0.81 -13.59
N ALA A 124 10.76 -0.37 -12.57
CA ALA A 124 12.22 -0.36 -12.60
C ALA A 124 12.77 -1.78 -12.80
N ALA A 125 12.28 -2.75 -12.03
CA ALA A 125 12.65 -4.15 -12.19
C ALA A 125 12.22 -4.70 -13.55
N ALA A 126 11.02 -4.35 -14.04
CA ALA A 126 10.50 -4.84 -15.30
C ALA A 126 11.37 -4.42 -16.50
N ARG A 127 11.88 -3.19 -16.50
CA ARG A 127 12.81 -2.69 -17.53
C ARG A 127 14.11 -3.49 -17.56
N GLU A 128 14.71 -3.74 -16.39
CA GLU A 128 15.95 -4.53 -16.28
C GLU A 128 15.75 -6.00 -16.66
N LEU A 129 14.56 -6.53 -16.41
CA LEU A 129 14.17 -7.88 -16.81
C LEU A 129 13.82 -7.98 -18.31
N GLY A 130 13.80 -6.86 -19.04
CA GLY A 130 13.61 -6.82 -20.49
C GLY A 130 12.15 -6.75 -20.95
N PHE A 131 11.19 -6.63 -20.02
CA PHE A 131 9.76 -6.57 -20.34
C PHE A 131 9.40 -5.33 -21.17
N LYS A 132 8.38 -5.45 -22.00
CA LYS A 132 7.90 -4.42 -22.94
C LYS A 132 6.49 -3.93 -22.64
N VAL A 133 5.78 -4.60 -21.74
CA VAL A 133 4.43 -4.24 -21.30
C VAL A 133 4.37 -4.28 -19.78
N LEU A 134 3.86 -3.22 -19.16
CA LEU A 134 3.52 -3.18 -17.74
C LEU A 134 2.03 -3.49 -17.56
N ALA A 135 1.68 -4.54 -16.81
CA ALA A 135 0.31 -5.03 -16.76
C ALA A 135 -0.20 -5.27 -15.34
N CYS A 136 -1.53 -5.26 -15.18
CA CYS A 136 -2.19 -5.72 -13.95
C CYS A 136 -3.65 -6.14 -14.17
N PRO A 137 -4.15 -7.15 -13.44
CA PRO A 137 -5.57 -7.37 -13.18
C PRO A 137 -6.00 -6.52 -11.97
N SER A 138 -6.58 -5.33 -12.17
CA SER A 138 -7.02 -4.49 -11.04
C SER A 138 -8.06 -3.47 -11.45
N THR A 139 -9.00 -3.18 -10.54
CA THR A 139 -10.12 -2.26 -10.74
C THR A 139 -9.97 -0.90 -10.08
N GLY A 140 -8.83 -0.62 -9.43
CA GLY A 140 -8.68 0.57 -8.59
C GLY A 140 -7.29 1.19 -8.62
N ASN A 141 -6.76 1.52 -7.44
CA ASN A 141 -5.51 2.26 -7.28
C ASN A 141 -4.32 1.67 -8.06
N LEU A 142 -4.23 0.33 -8.16
CA LEU A 142 -3.14 -0.32 -8.87
C LEU A 142 -3.24 -0.13 -10.40
N ALA A 143 -4.44 -0.23 -10.97
CA ALA A 143 -4.67 0.02 -12.40
C ALA A 143 -4.26 1.43 -12.80
N ASN A 144 -4.67 2.41 -12.00
CA ASN A 144 -4.35 3.81 -12.22
C ASN A 144 -2.83 4.07 -12.14
N ALA A 145 -2.15 3.52 -11.12
CA ALA A 145 -0.71 3.63 -10.98
C ALA A 145 0.06 2.95 -12.12
N VAL A 146 -0.36 1.76 -12.58
CA VAL A 146 0.26 1.04 -13.71
C VAL A 146 0.12 1.84 -15.00
N ALA A 147 -1.08 2.31 -15.32
CA ALA A 147 -1.32 3.08 -16.54
C ALA A 147 -0.52 4.39 -16.55
N ALA A 148 -0.50 5.13 -15.43
CA ALA A 148 0.24 6.37 -15.30
C ALA A 148 1.76 6.17 -15.37
N ALA A 149 2.29 5.19 -14.61
CA ALA A 149 3.71 4.90 -14.60
C ALA A 149 4.20 4.46 -15.98
N ALA A 150 3.43 3.62 -16.68
CA ALA A 150 3.76 3.17 -18.02
C ALA A 150 3.76 4.31 -19.05
N ALA A 151 2.73 5.17 -19.02
CA ALA A 151 2.64 6.35 -19.87
C ALA A 151 3.83 7.29 -19.67
N ARG A 152 4.19 7.58 -18.41
CA ARG A 152 5.37 8.39 -18.07
C ARG A 152 6.68 7.75 -18.52
N ALA A 153 6.75 6.43 -18.46
CA ALA A 153 7.90 5.62 -18.82
C ALA A 153 8.07 5.39 -20.33
N GLY A 154 7.06 5.70 -21.14
CA GLY A 154 7.05 5.37 -22.57
C GLY A 154 7.01 3.86 -22.85
N ILE A 155 6.52 3.06 -21.90
CA ILE A 155 6.31 1.60 -22.07
C ILE A 155 4.82 1.34 -22.25
N ARG A 156 4.46 0.27 -22.98
CA ARG A 156 3.05 -0.11 -23.14
C ARG A 156 2.47 -0.52 -21.79
N SER A 157 1.20 -0.24 -21.55
CA SER A 157 0.46 -0.82 -20.43
C SER A 157 -0.73 -1.65 -20.88
N ALA A 158 -1.05 -2.68 -20.09
CA ALA A 158 -2.26 -3.48 -20.23
C ALA A 158 -2.98 -3.65 -18.88
N VAL A 159 -4.17 -3.09 -18.75
CA VAL A 159 -5.00 -3.19 -17.54
C VAL A 159 -6.23 -4.02 -17.84
N PHE A 160 -6.51 -4.99 -16.98
CA PHE A 160 -7.69 -5.85 -17.08
C PHE A 160 -8.62 -5.62 -15.91
N VAL A 161 -9.91 -5.40 -16.19
CA VAL A 161 -10.96 -5.17 -15.21
C VAL A 161 -12.20 -6.01 -15.52
N PRO A 162 -13.03 -6.38 -14.54
CA PRO A 162 -14.40 -6.83 -14.77
C PRO A 162 -15.22 -5.78 -15.54
N SER A 163 -16.17 -6.21 -16.36
CA SER A 163 -17.00 -5.33 -17.19
C SER A 163 -18.01 -4.48 -16.42
N ASN A 164 -18.25 -4.77 -15.14
CA ASN A 164 -19.22 -4.08 -14.28
C ASN A 164 -18.62 -2.94 -13.41
N LEU A 165 -17.52 -2.33 -13.84
CA LEU A 165 -16.82 -1.28 -13.09
C LEU A 165 -17.51 0.09 -13.18
N GLU A 166 -17.43 0.88 -12.12
CA GLU A 166 -17.99 2.24 -12.09
C GLU A 166 -17.24 3.17 -13.07
N GLN A 167 -17.98 4.03 -13.77
CA GLN A 167 -17.46 4.87 -14.85
C GLN A 167 -16.27 5.75 -14.42
N GLN A 168 -16.27 6.26 -13.19
CA GLN A 168 -15.17 7.09 -12.67
C GLN A 168 -13.84 6.32 -12.63
N LYS A 169 -13.86 5.03 -12.29
CA LYS A 169 -12.65 4.18 -12.24
C LYS A 169 -12.16 3.80 -13.64
N ILE A 170 -13.09 3.63 -14.58
CA ILE A 170 -12.76 3.45 -16.01
C ILE A 170 -12.06 4.70 -16.54
N VAL A 171 -12.67 5.88 -16.38
CA VAL A 171 -12.14 7.15 -16.91
C VAL A 171 -10.76 7.46 -16.35
N THR A 172 -10.58 7.34 -15.03
CA THR A 172 -9.31 7.63 -14.35
C THR A 172 -8.15 6.74 -14.81
N THR A 173 -8.43 5.55 -15.34
CA THR A 173 -7.39 4.65 -15.88
C THR A 173 -7.23 4.82 -17.40
N ALA A 174 -8.34 4.83 -18.14
CA ALA A 174 -8.33 4.84 -19.61
C ALA A 174 -7.71 6.11 -20.21
N VAL A 175 -7.78 7.24 -19.51
CA VAL A 175 -7.23 8.53 -19.97
C VAL A 175 -5.71 8.49 -20.24
N TYR A 176 -4.98 7.56 -19.63
CA TYR A 176 -3.54 7.38 -19.87
C TYR A 176 -3.21 6.69 -21.20
N GLY A 177 -4.22 6.24 -21.96
CA GLY A 177 -4.07 5.79 -23.36
C GLY A 177 -3.44 4.40 -23.55
N GLY A 178 -3.28 3.62 -22.48
CA GLY A 178 -2.84 2.23 -22.55
C GLY A 178 -3.92 1.26 -23.03
N THR A 179 -3.56 -0.02 -23.19
CA THR A 179 -4.54 -1.08 -23.42
C THR A 179 -5.37 -1.28 -22.15
N PHE A 180 -6.67 -0.96 -22.23
CA PHE A 180 -7.62 -1.12 -21.12
C PHE A 180 -8.72 -2.10 -21.55
N VAL A 181 -8.78 -3.25 -20.89
CA VAL A 181 -9.64 -4.38 -21.27
C VAL A 181 -10.65 -4.66 -20.18
N THR A 182 -11.93 -4.56 -20.52
CA THR A 182 -13.02 -5.07 -19.71
C THR A 182 -13.25 -6.54 -20.04
N VAL A 183 -13.39 -7.38 -19.02
CA VAL A 183 -13.57 -8.82 -19.11
C VAL A 183 -14.94 -9.17 -18.55
N ASP A 184 -15.72 -9.96 -19.29
CA ASP A 184 -17.00 -10.48 -18.82
C ASP A 184 -16.76 -11.61 -17.81
N GLY A 185 -16.63 -11.22 -16.54
CA GLY A 185 -16.33 -12.10 -15.43
C GLY A 185 -16.19 -11.33 -14.12
N ASN A 186 -15.90 -12.04 -13.04
CA ASN A 186 -15.62 -11.44 -11.74
C ASN A 186 -14.11 -11.20 -11.53
N TYR A 187 -13.72 -10.72 -10.36
CA TYR A 187 -12.32 -10.45 -10.03
C TYR A 187 -11.42 -11.69 -10.15
N ASP A 188 -11.90 -12.87 -9.77
CA ASP A 188 -11.15 -14.12 -9.83
C ASP A 188 -10.93 -14.56 -11.28
N ASP A 189 -11.94 -14.40 -12.14
CA ASP A 189 -11.82 -14.66 -13.58
C ASP A 189 -10.73 -13.79 -14.22
N VAL A 190 -10.68 -12.50 -13.85
CA VAL A 190 -9.67 -11.55 -14.35
C VAL A 190 -8.27 -11.91 -13.85
N ASN A 191 -8.12 -12.32 -12.59
CA ASN A 191 -6.81 -12.74 -12.05
C ASN A 191 -6.32 -14.05 -12.68
N ARG A 192 -7.24 -15.00 -12.93
CA ARG A 192 -6.92 -16.24 -13.63
C ARG A 192 -6.44 -15.95 -15.05
N LEU A 193 -7.20 -15.14 -15.81
CA LEU A 193 -6.80 -14.73 -17.16
C LEU A 193 -5.43 -14.01 -17.16
N ALA A 194 -5.19 -13.10 -16.22
CA ALA A 194 -3.90 -12.43 -16.12
C ALA A 194 -2.74 -13.38 -15.82
N SER A 195 -2.99 -14.42 -15.02
CA SER A 195 -1.99 -15.46 -14.73
C SER A 195 -1.69 -16.33 -15.97
N GLU A 196 -2.72 -16.66 -16.75
CA GLU A 196 -2.58 -17.36 -18.04
C GLU A 196 -1.77 -16.51 -19.03
N ILE A 197 -2.12 -15.23 -19.21
CA ILE A 197 -1.37 -14.32 -20.10
C ILE A 197 0.08 -14.17 -19.62
N ALA A 198 0.32 -14.05 -18.31
CA ALA A 198 1.68 -13.96 -17.78
C ALA A 198 2.52 -15.22 -18.02
N GLY A 199 1.89 -16.39 -18.18
CA GLY A 199 2.55 -17.65 -18.53
C GLY A 199 2.82 -17.82 -20.02
N GLU A 200 2.01 -17.19 -20.87
CA GLU A 200 2.10 -17.31 -22.34
C GLU A 200 2.79 -16.12 -23.03
N GLN A 201 2.92 -14.97 -22.35
CA GLN A 201 3.52 -13.74 -22.88
C GLN A 201 4.79 -13.37 -22.12
N ASP A 202 5.95 -13.76 -22.67
CA ASP A 202 7.26 -13.55 -22.06
C ASP A 202 7.67 -12.06 -21.91
N ASP A 203 7.05 -11.14 -22.66
CA ASP A 203 7.36 -9.70 -22.63
C ASP A 203 6.41 -8.86 -21.76
N TRP A 204 5.50 -9.49 -21.00
CA TRP A 204 4.55 -8.81 -20.12
C TRP A 204 4.91 -8.94 -18.63
N ALA A 205 5.11 -7.79 -17.98
CA ALA A 205 5.32 -7.67 -16.55
C ALA A 205 3.98 -7.41 -15.85
N PHE A 206 3.32 -8.48 -15.39
CA PHE A 206 2.19 -8.36 -14.47
C PHE A 206 2.71 -8.04 -13.06
N VAL A 207 2.57 -6.78 -12.64
CA VAL A 207 3.26 -6.24 -11.45
C VAL A 207 2.93 -7.00 -10.18
N ASN A 208 1.70 -7.51 -10.05
CA ASN A 208 1.21 -8.29 -8.91
C ASN A 208 1.21 -9.81 -9.15
N VAL A 209 1.77 -10.29 -10.26
CA VAL A 209 1.91 -11.72 -10.60
C VAL A 209 3.40 -12.06 -10.77
N ASN A 210 3.93 -12.11 -12.00
CA ASN A 210 5.30 -12.55 -12.28
C ASN A 210 6.41 -11.58 -11.83
N VAL A 211 6.06 -10.33 -11.49
CA VAL A 211 6.99 -9.32 -10.92
C VAL A 211 6.69 -9.04 -9.43
N ARG A 212 5.78 -9.82 -8.82
CA ARG A 212 5.29 -9.60 -7.45
C ARG A 212 6.39 -9.44 -6.38
N PRO A 213 7.50 -10.22 -6.39
CA PRO A 213 8.54 -10.03 -5.38
C PRO A 213 9.16 -8.64 -5.38
N TYR A 214 9.38 -8.04 -6.56
CA TYR A 214 9.92 -6.68 -6.69
C TYR A 214 8.87 -5.62 -6.36
N TYR A 215 7.65 -5.80 -6.87
CA TYR A 215 6.50 -4.92 -6.58
C TYR A 215 6.30 -4.74 -5.07
N ALA A 216 6.33 -5.83 -4.32
CA ALA A 216 6.11 -5.79 -2.87
C ALA A 216 7.14 -4.93 -2.14
N GLU A 217 8.40 -4.91 -2.59
CA GLU A 217 9.49 -4.16 -1.95
C GLU A 217 9.26 -2.64 -1.95
N GLY A 218 8.46 -2.10 -2.89
CA GLY A 218 8.07 -0.68 -2.86
C GLY A 218 7.30 -0.28 -1.60
N SER A 219 6.61 -1.22 -0.94
CA SER A 219 5.90 -0.94 0.32
C SER A 219 6.86 -0.67 1.48
N LYS A 220 8.10 -1.17 1.43
CA LYS A 220 9.13 -0.90 2.47
C LYS A 220 9.43 0.58 2.61
N THR A 221 9.31 1.32 1.51
CA THR A 221 9.59 2.77 1.45
C THR A 221 8.72 3.57 2.41
N ILE A 222 7.52 3.08 2.75
CA ILE A 222 6.66 3.69 3.76
C ILE A 222 7.32 3.61 5.13
N GLY A 223 7.86 2.45 5.51
CA GLY A 223 8.57 2.26 6.77
C GLY A 223 9.87 3.07 6.84
N TYR A 224 10.64 3.12 5.75
CA TYR A 224 11.85 3.96 5.71
C TYR A 224 11.52 5.44 5.88
N GLU A 225 10.48 5.93 5.19
CA GLU A 225 10.05 7.33 5.32
C GLU A 225 9.54 7.65 6.71
N VAL A 226 8.74 6.78 7.32
CA VAL A 226 8.29 6.98 8.70
C VAL A 226 9.48 7.11 9.63
N ALA A 227 10.46 6.20 9.54
CA ALA A 227 11.63 6.26 10.41
C ALA A 227 12.50 7.50 10.16
N GLU A 228 12.77 7.84 8.89
CA GLU A 228 13.53 9.02 8.50
C GLU A 228 12.84 10.31 8.96
N GLN A 229 11.55 10.46 8.69
CA GLN A 229 10.78 11.68 9.00
C GLN A 229 10.54 11.88 10.50
N LEU A 230 10.64 10.82 11.31
CA LEU A 230 10.70 10.89 12.78
C LEU A 230 12.11 11.21 13.31
N GLY A 231 13.08 11.48 12.43
CA GLY A 231 14.47 11.78 12.78
C GLY A 231 15.30 10.52 13.01
N TRP A 232 15.18 9.53 12.13
CA TRP A 232 15.84 8.23 12.23
C TRP A 232 15.50 7.45 13.50
N ARG A 233 14.21 7.42 13.83
CA ARG A 233 13.65 6.68 14.97
C ARG A 233 12.44 5.88 14.53
N LEU A 234 12.26 4.70 15.12
CA LEU A 234 11.03 3.94 14.93
C LEU A 234 9.89 4.56 15.77
N PRO A 235 8.62 4.53 15.29
CA PRO A 235 7.48 4.82 16.14
C PRO A 235 7.32 3.72 17.20
N ASP A 236 6.60 4.00 18.29
CA ASP A 236 6.28 2.96 19.27
C ASP A 236 5.20 2.01 18.72
N GLN A 237 4.25 2.55 17.96
CA GLN A 237 3.11 1.83 17.41
C GLN A 237 2.82 2.26 15.97
N ILE A 238 2.44 1.32 15.11
CA ILE A 238 1.99 1.61 13.76
C ILE A 238 0.73 0.82 13.38
N VAL A 239 -0.29 1.49 12.82
CA VAL A 239 -1.53 0.85 12.34
C VAL A 239 -1.56 0.85 10.81
N VAL A 240 -1.68 -0.33 10.22
CA VAL A 240 -1.56 -0.55 8.77
C VAL A 240 -2.80 -1.28 8.22
N PRO A 241 -3.40 -0.81 7.10
CA PRO A 241 -4.49 -1.53 6.46
C PRO A 241 -4.02 -2.85 5.84
N ILE A 242 -4.89 -3.86 5.89
CA ILE A 242 -4.62 -5.20 5.37
C ILE A 242 -5.57 -5.50 4.21
N ALA A 243 -5.00 -5.51 3.00
CA ALA A 243 -5.58 -6.16 1.83
C ALA A 243 -4.96 -7.56 1.68
N SER A 244 -3.93 -7.72 0.85
CA SER A 244 -3.17 -8.98 0.74
C SER A 244 -2.31 -9.25 1.97
N GLY A 245 -1.98 -8.21 2.74
CA GLY A 245 -1.00 -8.22 3.84
C GLY A 245 0.41 -7.72 3.45
N SER A 246 0.67 -7.47 2.17
CA SER A 246 2.01 -7.09 1.69
C SER A 246 2.50 -5.75 2.27
N GLN A 247 1.62 -4.74 2.40
CA GLN A 247 2.04 -3.44 2.93
C GLN A 247 2.52 -3.55 4.38
N LEU A 248 1.75 -4.22 5.24
CA LEU A 248 2.08 -4.42 6.66
C LEU A 248 3.38 -5.20 6.82
N THR A 249 3.52 -6.33 6.14
CA THR A 249 4.73 -7.17 6.25
C THR A 249 5.99 -6.45 5.75
N LYS A 250 5.85 -5.57 4.76
CA LYS A 250 6.99 -4.80 4.22
C LYS A 250 7.34 -3.57 5.05
N ILE A 251 6.39 -2.97 5.75
CA ILE A 251 6.68 -1.94 6.76
C ILE A 251 7.46 -2.56 7.92
N ASP A 252 7.02 -3.73 8.41
CA ASP A 252 7.74 -4.47 9.45
C ASP A 252 9.16 -4.86 8.99
N LYS A 253 9.30 -5.40 7.76
CA LYS A 253 10.62 -5.68 7.16
C LYS A 253 11.50 -4.43 7.08
N ALA A 254 10.94 -3.27 6.70
CA ALA A 254 11.68 -2.03 6.63
C ALA A 254 12.28 -1.65 7.98
N PHE A 255 11.51 -1.74 9.07
CA PHE A 255 12.02 -1.47 10.42
C PHE A 255 13.12 -2.45 10.83
N GLN A 256 12.95 -3.75 10.56
CA GLN A 256 13.99 -4.75 10.82
C GLN A 256 15.27 -4.50 10.02
N GLU A 257 15.16 -4.13 8.74
CA GLU A 257 16.33 -3.79 7.90
C GLU A 257 17.05 -2.54 8.45
N LEU A 258 16.32 -1.50 8.85
CA LEU A 258 16.93 -0.31 9.44
C LEU A 258 17.66 -0.62 10.76
N ILE A 259 17.08 -1.48 11.62
CA ILE A 259 17.72 -1.95 12.85
C ILE A 259 18.99 -2.74 12.52
N LYS A 260 18.89 -3.73 11.63
CA LYS A 260 20.01 -4.59 11.21
C LYS A 260 21.18 -3.79 10.66
N LEU A 261 20.90 -2.67 9.99
CA LEU A 261 21.90 -1.78 9.41
C LEU A 261 22.41 -0.71 10.38
N GLY A 262 21.91 -0.67 11.63
CA GLY A 262 22.27 0.34 12.62
C GLY A 262 21.81 1.76 12.25
N LEU A 263 20.86 1.88 11.33
CA LEU A 263 20.33 3.18 10.88
C LEU A 263 19.28 3.73 11.84
N VAL A 264 18.77 2.93 12.76
CA VAL A 264 17.90 3.32 13.87
C VAL A 264 18.28 2.49 15.11
N GLU A 265 17.85 2.94 16.29
CA GLU A 265 18.00 2.17 17.52
C GLU A 265 17.19 0.87 17.46
N ASP A 266 17.78 -0.22 17.98
CA ASP A 266 17.07 -1.47 18.22
C ASP A 266 16.17 -1.31 19.46
N LYS A 267 14.91 -0.92 19.22
CA LYS A 267 13.88 -0.80 20.24
C LYS A 267 12.63 -1.59 19.89
N PRO A 268 11.84 -2.03 20.89
CA PRO A 268 10.52 -2.60 20.63
C PRO A 268 9.60 -1.61 19.90
N TYR A 269 8.84 -2.11 18.94
CA TYR A 269 7.74 -1.43 18.28
C TYR A 269 6.58 -2.41 18.10
N LYS A 270 5.34 -1.91 18.01
CA LYS A 270 4.14 -2.72 17.80
C LYS A 270 3.51 -2.45 16.44
N VAL A 271 3.14 -3.51 15.72
CA VAL A 271 2.42 -3.41 14.45
C VAL A 271 0.98 -3.86 14.62
N PHE A 272 0.04 -3.02 14.23
CA PHE A 272 -1.39 -3.28 14.28
C PHE A 272 -1.97 -3.38 12.87
N GLY A 273 -2.96 -4.26 12.72
CA GLY A 273 -3.66 -4.52 11.47
C GLY A 273 -5.07 -3.94 11.44
N ALA A 274 -5.51 -3.49 10.28
CA ALA A 274 -6.85 -2.94 10.06
C ALA A 274 -7.54 -3.57 8.85
N GLN A 275 -8.75 -4.11 9.03
CA GLN A 275 -9.60 -4.64 7.94
C GLN A 275 -11.02 -4.05 7.97
N ALA A 276 -11.74 -4.14 6.86
CA ALA A 276 -13.19 -3.89 6.88
C ALA A 276 -13.90 -5.18 7.31
N THR A 277 -14.94 -5.09 8.14
CA THR A 277 -15.70 -6.25 8.66
C THR A 277 -16.17 -7.15 7.52
N GLY A 278 -16.67 -6.56 6.43
CA GLY A 278 -17.12 -7.27 5.24
C GLY A 278 -16.04 -8.00 4.44
N CYS A 279 -14.76 -7.80 4.77
CA CYS A 279 -13.64 -8.57 4.24
C CYS A 279 -12.48 -8.61 5.26
N SER A 280 -12.70 -9.35 6.36
CA SER A 280 -11.81 -9.38 7.53
C SER A 280 -11.18 -10.75 7.84
N PRO A 281 -10.76 -11.57 6.85
CA PRO A 281 -10.33 -12.95 7.11
C PRO A 281 -9.07 -13.05 7.99
N VAL A 282 -8.17 -12.05 7.97
CA VAL A 282 -6.97 -12.02 8.81
C VAL A 282 -7.31 -11.61 10.24
N ALA A 283 -8.18 -10.62 10.42
CA ALA A 283 -8.68 -10.22 11.74
C ALA A 283 -9.41 -11.38 12.42
N ALA A 284 -10.27 -12.09 11.67
CA ALA A 284 -10.97 -13.28 12.16
C ALA A 284 -10.00 -14.40 12.58
N ALA A 285 -8.99 -14.70 11.77
CA ALA A 285 -7.97 -15.69 12.11
C ALA A 285 -7.15 -15.29 13.35
N PHE A 286 -6.77 -14.00 13.45
CA PHE A 286 -6.05 -13.46 14.60
C PHE A 286 -6.84 -13.62 15.90
N LYS A 287 -8.11 -13.17 15.92
CA LYS A 287 -9.01 -13.26 17.09
C LYS A 287 -9.29 -14.71 17.50
N ALA A 288 -9.34 -15.64 16.54
CA ALA A 288 -9.52 -17.07 16.80
C ALA A 288 -8.21 -17.79 17.21
N GLY A 289 -7.06 -17.11 17.22
CA GLY A 289 -5.77 -17.74 17.52
C GLY A 289 -5.30 -18.72 16.44
N HIS A 290 -5.79 -18.61 15.21
CA HIS A 290 -5.41 -19.49 14.11
C HIS A 290 -4.21 -18.93 13.34
N ASP A 291 -3.36 -19.81 12.81
CA ASP A 291 -2.26 -19.45 11.90
C ASP A 291 -2.69 -19.44 10.43
N VAL A 292 -3.80 -20.11 10.14
CA VAL A 292 -4.36 -20.23 8.78
C VAL A 292 -5.50 -19.24 8.60
N VAL A 293 -5.38 -18.42 7.55
CA VAL A 293 -6.43 -17.49 7.14
C VAL A 293 -7.42 -18.22 6.24
N ARG A 294 -8.69 -18.28 6.66
CA ARG A 294 -9.76 -18.89 5.86
C ARG A 294 -10.29 -17.88 4.83
N PRO A 295 -10.39 -18.24 3.55
CA PRO A 295 -10.94 -17.35 2.54
C PRO A 295 -12.38 -16.94 2.83
N VAL A 296 -12.73 -15.70 2.49
CA VAL A 296 -14.11 -15.17 2.57
C VAL A 296 -14.51 -14.52 1.25
N LYS A 297 -15.81 -14.40 1.00
CA LYS A 297 -16.31 -13.58 -0.10
C LYS A 297 -16.37 -12.12 0.36
N PRO A 298 -15.68 -11.17 -0.30
CA PRO A 298 -15.68 -9.78 0.12
C PRO A 298 -17.04 -9.10 -0.08
N ASP A 299 -17.49 -8.33 0.91
CA ASP A 299 -18.70 -7.51 0.86
C ASP A 299 -18.54 -6.22 1.69
N THR A 300 -17.89 -5.21 1.13
CA THR A 300 -17.60 -3.93 1.79
C THR A 300 -17.49 -2.80 0.76
N ILE A 301 -17.72 -1.55 1.20
CA ILE A 301 -17.37 -0.33 0.44
C ILE A 301 -15.86 -0.14 0.24
N ALA A 302 -15.02 -0.72 1.11
CA ALA A 302 -13.56 -0.61 1.05
C ALA A 302 -12.94 -1.51 -0.03
N LYS A 303 -13.28 -1.26 -1.30
CA LYS A 303 -12.92 -2.11 -2.44
C LYS A 303 -11.41 -2.35 -2.60
N SER A 304 -10.57 -1.38 -2.22
CA SER A 304 -9.10 -1.52 -2.28
C SER A 304 -8.53 -2.52 -1.26
N LEU A 305 -9.29 -2.85 -0.21
CA LEU A 305 -8.95 -3.85 0.82
C LEU A 305 -9.72 -5.16 0.67
N ALA A 306 -10.63 -5.26 -0.29
CA ALA A 306 -11.55 -6.39 -0.49
C ALA A 306 -10.87 -7.64 -1.09
N ILE A 307 -9.84 -8.17 -0.43
CA ILE A 307 -9.11 -9.39 -0.80
C ILE A 307 -9.51 -10.52 0.15
N GLY A 308 -10.40 -11.38 -0.33
CA GLY A 308 -10.97 -12.48 0.45
C GLY A 308 -10.01 -13.61 0.79
N ASN A 309 -8.96 -13.79 -0.01
CA ASN A 309 -7.90 -14.78 0.20
C ASN A 309 -6.52 -14.10 0.19
N PRO A 310 -6.09 -13.49 1.31
CA PRO A 310 -4.89 -12.67 1.36
C PRO A 310 -3.62 -13.52 1.34
N ALA A 311 -2.85 -13.42 0.25
CA ALA A 311 -1.62 -14.21 0.04
C ALA A 311 -0.56 -14.02 1.15
N ASP A 312 -0.51 -12.85 1.81
CA ASP A 312 0.44 -12.59 2.89
C ASP A 312 -0.18 -12.70 4.29
N GLY A 313 -1.42 -13.20 4.40
CA GLY A 313 -2.19 -13.29 5.65
C GLY A 313 -1.44 -13.99 6.79
N PRO A 314 -0.87 -15.19 6.60
CA PRO A 314 -0.08 -15.87 7.64
C PRO A 314 1.08 -15.04 8.17
N TYR A 315 1.77 -14.29 7.30
CA TYR A 315 2.91 -13.45 7.71
C TYR A 315 2.47 -12.16 8.40
N VAL A 316 1.27 -11.68 8.12
CA VAL A 316 0.66 -10.60 8.90
C VAL A 316 0.41 -11.08 10.33
N LEU A 317 -0.13 -12.29 10.49
CA LEU A 317 -0.35 -12.89 11.81
C LEU A 317 0.97 -13.03 12.59
N ASP A 318 2.01 -13.53 11.93
CA ASP A 318 3.36 -13.61 12.52
C ASP A 318 3.88 -12.24 12.97
N ALA A 319 3.93 -11.25 12.07
CA ALA A 319 4.46 -9.93 12.37
C ALA A 319 3.70 -9.23 13.50
N VAL A 320 2.36 -9.28 13.49
CA VAL A 320 1.52 -8.66 14.53
C VAL A 320 1.73 -9.36 15.88
N ARG A 321 1.78 -10.70 15.92
CA ARG A 321 2.02 -11.45 17.17
C ARG A 321 3.42 -11.23 17.71
N ARG A 322 4.44 -11.31 16.85
CA ARG A 322 5.85 -11.12 17.23
C ARG A 322 6.11 -9.74 17.81
N THR A 323 5.43 -8.72 17.29
CA THR A 323 5.55 -7.33 17.77
C THR A 323 4.57 -7.00 18.91
N GLY A 324 3.74 -7.95 19.35
CA GLY A 324 2.78 -7.75 20.44
C GLY A 324 1.66 -6.76 20.12
N GLY A 325 1.28 -6.65 18.85
CA GLY A 325 0.15 -5.85 18.38
C GLY A 325 -1.17 -6.63 18.32
N ALA A 326 -2.14 -6.06 17.60
CA ALA A 326 -3.47 -6.66 17.38
C ALA A 326 -4.03 -6.31 15.99
N ILE A 327 -5.02 -7.08 15.54
CA ILE A 327 -5.74 -6.84 14.29
C ILE A 327 -7.21 -6.59 14.61
N GLU A 328 -7.73 -5.47 14.11
CA GLU A 328 -9.15 -5.14 14.21
C GLU A 328 -9.83 -5.00 12.86
N ASP A 329 -11.16 -5.08 12.91
CA ASP A 329 -12.02 -4.87 11.77
C ASP A 329 -13.12 -3.84 12.07
N VAL A 330 -13.55 -3.09 11.05
CA VAL A 330 -14.58 -2.04 11.17
C VAL A 330 -15.67 -2.13 10.11
N SER A 331 -16.90 -1.80 10.51
CA SER A 331 -18.04 -1.77 9.60
C SER A 331 -17.92 -0.64 8.59
N ASP A 332 -18.69 -0.72 7.50
CA ASP A 332 -18.70 0.31 6.46
C ASP A 332 -19.17 1.68 7.02
N ASP A 333 -20.08 1.69 7.98
CA ASP A 333 -20.50 2.92 8.68
C ASP A 333 -19.35 3.52 9.50
N GLU A 334 -18.61 2.68 10.24
CA GLU A 334 -17.43 3.11 11.00
C GLU A 334 -16.31 3.63 10.09
N VAL A 335 -16.19 3.08 8.88
CA VAL A 335 -15.28 3.56 7.83
C VAL A 335 -15.68 4.98 7.42
N VAL A 336 -16.96 5.20 7.06
CA VAL A 336 -17.47 6.52 6.65
C VAL A 336 -17.29 7.56 7.76
N ASP A 337 -17.63 7.21 9.00
CA ASP A 337 -17.45 8.07 10.16
C ASP A 337 -15.98 8.44 10.37
N SER A 338 -15.08 7.50 10.16
CA SER A 338 -13.64 7.71 10.35
C SER A 338 -13.04 8.59 9.24
N ILE A 339 -13.48 8.43 7.98
CA ILE A 339 -13.11 9.36 6.90
C ILE A 339 -13.53 10.79 7.26
N ALA A 340 -14.77 10.94 7.72
CA ALA A 340 -15.31 12.25 8.07
C ALA A 340 -14.62 12.85 9.32
N LEU A 341 -14.25 12.01 10.30
CA LEU A 341 -13.47 12.44 11.46
C LEU A 341 -12.10 12.95 11.05
N LEU A 342 -11.37 12.22 10.21
CA LEU A 342 -10.05 12.62 9.72
C LEU A 342 -10.11 13.95 8.96
N ALA A 343 -11.11 14.11 8.08
CA ALA A 343 -11.32 15.34 7.33
C ALA A 343 -11.64 16.54 8.23
N ARG A 344 -12.48 16.36 9.26
CA ARG A 344 -12.88 17.45 10.17
C ARG A 344 -11.81 17.85 11.18
N THR A 345 -10.96 16.91 11.60
CA THR A 345 -9.93 17.16 12.62
C THR A 345 -8.62 17.64 12.00
N GLU A 346 -8.20 17.05 10.88
CA GLU A 346 -6.88 17.29 10.30
C GLU A 346 -6.91 17.93 8.91
N GLY A 347 -8.09 18.10 8.30
CA GLY A 347 -8.19 18.56 6.92
C GLY A 347 -7.65 17.54 5.90
N ILE A 348 -7.53 16.27 6.28
CA ILE A 348 -7.07 15.19 5.41
C ILE A 348 -8.29 14.41 4.93
N PHE A 349 -8.57 14.44 3.62
CA PHE A 349 -9.65 13.64 3.04
C PHE A 349 -9.10 12.29 2.55
N GLY A 350 -9.23 11.26 3.39
CA GLY A 350 -8.74 9.90 3.10
C GLY A 350 -9.75 9.04 2.32
N GLU A 351 -9.25 8.04 1.60
CA GLU A 351 -10.09 7.01 0.96
C GLU A 351 -10.68 6.01 1.99
N THR A 352 -11.49 5.06 1.54
CA THR A 352 -12.11 4.03 2.40
C THR A 352 -11.09 3.18 3.15
N ALA A 353 -9.93 2.89 2.57
CA ALA A 353 -8.83 2.22 3.28
C ALA A 353 -8.23 3.08 4.41
N GLY A 354 -8.15 4.41 4.24
CA GLY A 354 -7.79 5.34 5.31
C GLY A 354 -8.83 5.33 6.43
N GLY A 355 -10.12 5.32 6.06
CA GLY A 355 -11.23 5.14 7.00
C GLY A 355 -11.17 3.83 7.79
N VAL A 356 -10.83 2.70 7.13
CA VAL A 356 -10.62 1.40 7.80
C VAL A 356 -9.49 1.47 8.82
N THR A 357 -8.38 2.10 8.46
CA THR A 357 -7.20 2.22 9.33
C THR A 357 -7.48 3.05 10.57
N LEU A 358 -8.11 4.23 10.40
CA LEU A 358 -8.49 5.08 11.52
C LEU A 358 -9.62 4.46 12.37
N GLY A 359 -10.62 3.82 11.74
CA GLY A 359 -11.67 3.12 12.46
C GLY A 359 -11.11 2.00 13.34
N SER A 360 -10.17 1.22 12.80
CA SER A 360 -9.51 0.15 13.55
C SER A 360 -8.65 0.71 14.70
N LEU A 361 -7.93 1.81 14.47
CA LEU A 361 -7.22 2.54 15.54
C LEU A 361 -8.18 2.95 16.68
N ARG A 362 -9.37 3.46 16.37
CA ARG A 362 -10.40 3.80 17.36
C ARG A 362 -10.85 2.58 18.18
N LYS A 363 -11.06 1.42 17.53
CA LYS A 363 -11.41 0.17 18.23
C LYS A 363 -10.28 -0.36 19.09
N LEU A 364 -9.04 -0.30 18.59
CA LEU A 364 -7.85 -0.72 19.33
C LEU A 364 -7.61 0.13 20.58
N LEU A 365 -7.90 1.43 20.52
CA LEU A 365 -7.90 2.32 21.68
C LEU A 365 -9.02 1.94 22.66
N ALA A 366 -10.25 1.76 22.17
CA ALA A 366 -11.41 1.43 22.99
C ALA A 366 -11.27 0.07 23.71
N SER A 367 -10.61 -0.91 23.08
CA SER A 367 -10.35 -2.22 23.69
C SER A 367 -9.13 -2.23 24.62
N GLY A 368 -8.33 -1.15 24.65
CA GLY A 368 -7.07 -1.09 25.40
C GLY A 368 -5.92 -1.88 24.78
N ALA A 369 -6.08 -2.38 23.54
CA ALA A 369 -5.03 -3.09 22.83
C ALA A 369 -3.90 -2.17 22.34
N LEU A 370 -4.22 -0.92 22.01
CA LEU A 370 -3.27 0.13 21.62
C LEU A 370 -3.08 1.12 22.78
N ASP A 371 -1.82 1.41 23.11
CA ASP A 371 -1.47 2.30 24.22
C ASP A 371 -1.67 3.78 23.82
N PRO A 372 -2.63 4.52 24.42
CA PRO A 372 -2.85 5.94 24.11
C PRO A 372 -1.66 6.82 24.52
N GLY A 373 -0.81 6.33 25.42
CA GLY A 373 0.40 6.99 25.89
C GLY A 373 1.62 6.79 25.00
N ALA A 374 1.57 6.01 23.92
CA ALA A 374 2.72 5.73 23.05
C ALA A 374 2.65 6.45 21.70
N GLU A 375 3.80 6.80 21.11
CA GLU A 375 3.86 7.49 19.80
C GLU A 375 3.33 6.57 18.69
N THR A 376 2.22 6.98 18.07
CA THR A 376 1.48 6.15 17.12
C THR A 376 1.46 6.76 15.73
N VAL A 377 1.74 5.95 14.71
CA VAL A 377 1.58 6.30 13.30
C VAL A 377 0.43 5.47 12.72
N PHE A 378 -0.44 6.06 11.91
CA PHE A 378 -1.36 5.28 11.08
C PHE A 378 -1.28 5.68 9.61
N ILE A 379 -1.56 4.73 8.72
CA ILE A 379 -1.43 4.91 7.28
C ILE A 379 -2.75 5.42 6.67
N ASN A 380 -2.72 6.56 6.01
CA ASN A 380 -3.73 6.94 5.02
C ASN A 380 -3.21 6.56 3.62
N SER A 381 -3.72 5.47 3.04
CA SER A 381 -3.15 4.87 1.83
C SER A 381 -3.49 5.58 0.51
N GLY A 382 -4.45 6.51 0.53
CA GLY A 382 -4.93 7.18 -0.67
C GLY A 382 -5.94 8.27 -0.40
N ASP A 383 -6.28 8.97 -1.48
CA ASP A 383 -7.10 10.20 -1.46
C ASP A 383 -8.61 9.93 -1.51
N GLY A 384 -9.38 10.69 -0.73
CA GLY A 384 -10.83 10.56 -0.63
C GLY A 384 -11.60 10.87 -1.91
N LEU A 385 -11.03 11.63 -2.85
CA LEU A 385 -11.62 11.87 -4.18
C LEU A 385 -11.80 10.59 -4.98
N LYS A 386 -11.12 9.50 -4.60
CA LYS A 386 -11.27 8.18 -5.22
C LYS A 386 -12.50 7.39 -4.73
N THR A 387 -13.21 7.89 -3.73
CA THR A 387 -14.31 7.16 -3.08
C THR A 387 -15.50 8.06 -2.73
N LEU A 388 -15.78 9.07 -3.56
CA LEU A 388 -16.85 10.04 -3.32
C LEU A 388 -18.20 9.38 -2.98
N ASP A 389 -18.53 8.28 -3.64
CA ASP A 389 -19.78 7.55 -3.42
C ASP A 389 -19.95 7.07 -1.97
N ALA A 390 -18.86 6.76 -1.27
CA ALA A 390 -18.89 6.31 0.13
C ALA A 390 -19.32 7.42 1.09
N VAL A 391 -18.99 8.69 0.80
CA VAL A 391 -19.25 9.82 1.69
C VAL A 391 -20.35 10.76 1.18
N ALA A 392 -20.74 10.64 -0.08
CA ALA A 392 -21.82 11.43 -0.68
C ALA A 392 -23.13 11.44 0.16
N PRO A 393 -23.56 10.33 0.80
CA PRO A 393 -24.77 10.34 1.64
C PRO A 393 -24.70 11.29 2.85
N ILE A 394 -23.49 11.52 3.39
CA ILE A 394 -23.26 12.36 4.58
C ILE A 394 -22.74 13.77 4.24
N ALA A 395 -22.21 13.98 3.03
CA ALA A 395 -21.66 15.25 2.58
C ALA A 395 -22.75 16.13 1.94
N LYS A 396 -23.44 16.94 2.76
CA LYS A 396 -24.50 17.85 2.30
C LYS A 396 -24.20 19.31 2.63
N PRO A 397 -24.59 20.27 1.77
CA PRO A 397 -24.54 21.69 2.12
C PRO A 397 -25.37 21.98 3.37
N SER A 398 -24.87 22.84 4.26
CA SER A 398 -25.60 23.24 5.48
C SER A 398 -26.84 24.08 5.16
N ALA A 399 -26.81 24.88 4.09
CA ALA A 399 -27.94 25.68 3.63
C ALA A 399 -27.82 26.03 2.14
N ASN A 400 -28.97 26.33 1.52
CA ASN A 400 -29.07 26.97 0.21
C ASN A 400 -29.83 28.29 0.39
N ILE A 401 -29.17 29.42 0.20
CA ILE A 401 -29.69 30.75 0.52
C ILE A 401 -29.62 31.70 -0.68
N ALA A 402 -30.49 32.71 -0.69
CA ALA A 402 -30.35 33.84 -1.62
C ALA A 402 -29.06 34.63 -1.32
N PRO A 403 -28.49 35.35 -2.30
CA PRO A 403 -27.24 36.12 -2.14
C PRO A 403 -27.48 37.43 -1.38
N THR A 404 -28.10 37.36 -0.19
CA THR A 404 -28.40 38.52 0.66
C THR A 404 -28.01 38.25 2.11
N PHE A 405 -27.62 39.31 2.82
CA PHE A 405 -27.26 39.21 4.24
C PHE A 405 -28.45 38.77 5.10
N ASP A 406 -29.67 39.19 4.76
CA ASP A 406 -30.88 38.75 5.44
C ASP A 406 -31.13 37.26 5.30
N ALA A 407 -30.90 36.68 4.11
CA ALA A 407 -31.03 35.24 3.91
C ALA A 407 -29.96 34.46 4.70
N PHE A 408 -28.73 34.99 4.75
CA PHE A 408 -27.65 34.44 5.58
C PHE A 408 -28.02 34.41 7.07
N ARG A 409 -28.56 35.53 7.60
CA ARG A 409 -29.04 35.58 8.99
C ARG A 409 -30.20 34.62 9.26
N LYS A 410 -31.18 34.54 8.35
CA LYS A 410 -32.34 33.65 8.50
C LYS A 410 -31.97 32.17 8.48
N ALA A 411 -30.85 31.82 7.84
CA ALA A 411 -30.36 30.45 7.78
C ALA A 411 -29.68 29.97 9.08
N GLY A 412 -29.49 30.84 10.09
CA GLY A 412 -28.91 30.45 11.38
C GLY A 412 -27.47 29.95 11.26
N LEU A 413 -26.71 30.47 10.29
CA LEU A 413 -25.31 30.08 10.03
C LEU A 413 -24.30 30.81 10.93
N VAL A 414 -24.79 31.69 11.83
CA VAL A 414 -24.03 32.46 12.83
C VAL A 414 -24.79 32.54 14.15
#